data_AF-A0A7T5RE02-F1
#
_entry.id   AF-A0A7T5RE02-F1
#
_cell.length_a   1.000
_cell.length_b   1.000
_cell.length_c   1.000
_cell.angle_alpha   90.00
_cell.angle_beta   90.00
_cell.angle_gamma   90.00
#
_symmetry.space_group_name_H-M   'P 1'
#
loop_
_entity.id
_entity.type
_entity.pdbx_description
1 polymer ?
#
loop_
_entity_poly.entity_id
_entity_poly.type
_entity_poly.pdbx_seq_one_letter_code
_entity_poly.pdbx_strand_id
1 'polypeptide(L)'
;MAKVLIYKLENDGSQKVICTCVLENNSVKCDGDSGLVANLNSEGIINYAAETPEKVFPKDGKIFLENLSQNFNSGYFNATDIIEE
;
A
#
# COMPACT_ATOMS: atom_id res chain seq x y z
N MET A 1 14.58 4.99 5.43
CA MET A 1 13.83 3.92 4.78
C MET A 1 12.36 4.32 4.79
N ALA A 2 11.72 4.41 3.62
CA ALA A 2 10.33 4.83 3.48
C ALA A 2 9.38 3.62 3.58
N LYS A 3 8.30 3.73 4.36
CA LYS A 3 7.31 2.65 4.52
C LYS A 3 5.88 3.17 4.62
N VAL A 4 4.92 2.31 4.28
CA VAL A 4 3.47 2.51 4.46
C VAL A 4 2.90 1.31 5.20
N LEU A 5 2.02 1.58 6.16
CA LEU A 5 1.30 0.56 6.92
C LEU A 5 -0.15 0.51 6.46
N ILE A 6 -0.68 -0.70 6.26
CA ILE A 6 -2.09 -0.93 5.93
C ILE A 6 -2.77 -1.48 7.18
N TYR A 7 -3.78 -0.76 7.64
CA TYR A 7 -4.61 -1.12 8.76
C TYR A 7 -5.93 -1.70 8.28
N LYS A 8 -6.43 -2.67 9.02
CA LYS A 8 -7.80 -3.16 8.90
C LYS A 8 -8.61 -2.69 10.10
N LEU A 9 -9.82 -2.18 9.85
CA LEU A 9 -10.81 -1.92 10.89
C LEU A 9 -11.49 -3.23 11.29
N GLU A 10 -11.46 -3.54 12.57
CA GLU A 10 -12.13 -4.71 13.15
C GLU A 10 -13.53 -4.34 13.65
N ASN A 11 -14.37 -5.36 13.88
CA ASN A 11 -15.78 -5.17 14.27
C ASN A 11 -15.96 -4.45 15.62
N ASP A 12 -14.94 -4.45 16.47
CA ASP A 12 -14.93 -3.75 17.75
C ASP A 12 -14.45 -2.29 17.63
N GLY A 13 -14.20 -1.81 16.40
CA GLY A 13 -13.69 -0.47 16.13
C GLY A 13 -12.18 -0.33 16.32
N SER A 14 -11.46 -1.39 16.71
CA SER A 14 -10.00 -1.38 16.77
C SER A 14 -9.38 -1.43 15.37
N GLN A 15 -8.15 -0.93 15.26
CA GLN A 15 -7.38 -1.01 14.03
C GLN A 15 -6.16 -1.90 14.23
N LYS A 16 -5.92 -2.79 13.27
CA LYS A 16 -4.77 -3.70 13.28
C LYS A 16 -3.95 -3.52 12.02
N VAL A 17 -2.63 -3.42 12.15
CA VAL A 17 -1.71 -3.50 10.99
C VAL A 17 -1.80 -4.90 10.42
N ILE A 18 -2.17 -4.99 9.15
CA ILE A 18 -2.26 -6.25 8.42
C ILE A 18 -1.21 -6.37 7.32
N CYS A 19 -0.61 -5.27 6.88
CA CYS A 19 0.45 -5.30 5.88
C CYS A 19 1.39 -4.10 6.07
N THR A 20 2.68 -4.33 5.87
CA THR A 20 3.73 -3.32 5.88
C THR A 20 4.44 -3.35 4.53
N CYS A 21 4.43 -2.22 3.83
CA CYS A 21 5.11 -2.06 2.55
C CYS A 21 6.31 -1.12 2.70
N VAL A 22 7.49 -1.57 2.32
CA VAL A 22 8.78 -0.88 2.53
C VAL A 22 9.49 -0.68 1.20
N LEU A 23 10.02 0.52 0.98
CA LEU A 23 10.87 0.81 -0.18
C LEU A 23 12.29 0.27 0.05
N GLU A 24 12.67 -0.72 -0.74
CA GLU A 24 13.99 -1.37 -0.79
C GLU A 24 14.55 -1.37 -2.22
N ASN A 25 15.73 -0.77 -2.42
CA ASN A 25 16.47 -0.82 -3.70
C ASN A 25 15.60 -0.46 -4.94
N ASN A 26 14.85 0.65 -4.85
CA ASN A 26 13.88 1.12 -5.87
C ASN A 26 12.66 0.21 -6.11
N SER A 27 12.43 -0.80 -5.28
CA SER A 27 11.23 -1.64 -5.31
C SER A 27 10.55 -1.61 -3.95
N VAL A 28 9.26 -1.90 -3.89
CA VAL A 28 8.53 -2.05 -2.64
C VAL A 28 8.39 -3.53 -2.32
N LYS A 29 8.68 -3.89 -1.07
CA LYS A 29 8.34 -5.21 -0.52
C LYS A 29 7.24 -5.05 0.49
N CYS A 30 6.18 -5.84 0.34
CA CYS A 30 5.07 -5.89 1.26
C CYS A 30 5.08 -7.22 2.03
N ASP A 31 4.91 -7.15 3.34
CA ASP A 31 4.82 -8.31 4.24
C ASP A 31 3.59 -8.20 5.15
N GLY A 32 2.96 -9.33 5.48
CA GLY A 32 1.73 -9.39 6.26
C GLY A 32 0.69 -10.36 5.68
N ASP A 33 -0.56 -9.92 5.60
CA ASP A 33 -1.68 -10.72 5.09
C ASP A 33 -1.41 -11.22 3.67
N SER A 34 -1.36 -12.54 3.51
CA SER A 34 -0.96 -13.17 2.25
C SER A 34 -1.91 -12.87 1.09
N GLY A 35 -3.20 -12.71 1.37
CA GLY A 35 -4.19 -12.40 0.34
C GLY A 35 -4.02 -10.98 -0.18
N LEU A 36 -3.84 -10.03 0.74
CA LEU A 36 -3.55 -8.64 0.39
C LEU A 36 -2.21 -8.50 -0.34
N VAL A 37 -1.15 -9.13 0.17
CA VAL A 37 0.18 -9.09 -0.48
C VAL A 37 0.13 -9.71 -1.87
N ALA A 38 -0.55 -10.84 -2.05
CA ALA A 38 -0.73 -11.44 -3.37
C ALA A 38 -1.46 -10.49 -4.32
N ASN A 39 -2.55 -9.86 -3.87
CA ASN A 39 -3.33 -8.91 -4.65
C ASN A 39 -2.51 -7.68 -5.05
N LEU A 40 -1.77 -7.07 -4.12
CA LEU A 40 -0.88 -5.94 -4.39
C LEU A 40 0.19 -6.28 -5.45
N ASN A 41 0.70 -7.53 -5.44
CA ASN A 41 1.67 -7.99 -6.42
C ASN A 41 1.07 -8.30 -7.80
N SER A 42 -0.15 -8.84 -7.85
CA SER A 42 -0.79 -9.29 -9.10
C SER A 42 -1.61 -8.19 -9.79
N GLU A 43 -2.38 -7.43 -9.02
CA GLU A 43 -3.30 -6.43 -9.55
C GLU A 43 -2.74 -5.01 -9.54
N GLY A 44 -1.75 -4.75 -8.69
CA GLY A 44 -1.21 -3.41 -8.47
C GLY A 44 -2.24 -2.48 -7.82
N ILE A 45 -1.97 -1.18 -7.91
CA ILE A 45 -2.89 -0.11 -7.50
C ILE A 45 -3.03 0.90 -8.63
N ILE A 46 -4.18 1.57 -8.70
CA ILE A 46 -4.42 2.56 -9.75
C ILE A 46 -3.78 3.90 -9.35
N ASN A 47 -2.97 4.43 -10.25
CA ASN A 47 -2.44 5.79 -10.19
C ASN A 47 -3.45 6.75 -10.81
N TYR A 48 -4.23 7.43 -9.95
CA TYR A 48 -5.21 8.43 -10.38
C TYR A 48 -4.59 9.82 -10.64
N ALA A 49 -3.31 10.03 -10.31
CA ALA A 49 -2.62 11.29 -10.54
C ALA A 49 -2.08 11.42 -11.97
N ALA A 50 -1.99 10.31 -12.72
CA ALA A 50 -1.63 10.32 -14.14
C ALA A 50 -2.77 10.87 -15.00
N GLU A 51 -2.44 11.50 -16.15
CA GLU A 51 -3.44 11.97 -17.13
C GLU A 51 -4.37 10.84 -17.60
N THR A 52 -3.87 9.62 -17.61
CA THR A 52 -4.65 8.39 -17.85
C THR A 52 -4.42 7.44 -16.68
N PRO A 53 -5.49 6.93 -16.02
CA PRO A 53 -5.35 5.97 -14.94
C PRO A 53 -4.55 4.74 -15.38
N GLU A 54 -3.46 4.47 -14.68
CA GLU A 54 -2.57 3.34 -14.94
C GLU A 54 -2.33 2.51 -13.68
N LYS A 55 -1.99 1.24 -13.85
CA LYS A 55 -1.62 0.38 -12.73
C LYS A 55 -0.15 0.56 -12.41
N VAL A 56 0.15 0.86 -11.14
CA VAL A 56 1.50 0.81 -10.59
C VAL A 56 1.63 -0.41 -9.68
N PHE A 57 2.82 -0.99 -9.66
CA PHE A 57 3.14 -2.24 -9.00
C PHE A 57 4.30 -2.04 -8.01
N PRO A 58 4.52 -2.97 -7.07
CA PRO A 58 5.61 -2.84 -6.11
C PRO A 58 6.99 -2.64 -6.76
N LYS A 59 7.24 -3.22 -7.94
CA LYS A 59 8.47 -3.02 -8.71
C LYS A 59 8.71 -1.56 -9.18
N ASP A 60 7.66 -0.74 -9.19
CA ASP A 60 7.74 0.67 -9.61
C ASP A 60 8.19 1.58 -8.44
N GLY A 61 8.39 1.01 -7.25
CA GLY A 61 9.11 1.66 -6.17
C GLY A 61 8.31 2.77 -5.51
N LYS A 62 8.90 3.98 -5.44
CA LYS A 62 8.34 5.08 -4.66
C LYS A 62 6.93 5.48 -5.13
N ILE A 63 6.68 5.48 -6.44
CA ILE A 63 5.37 5.85 -7.00
C ILE A 63 4.25 4.90 -6.52
N PHE A 64 4.58 3.62 -6.34
CA PHE A 64 3.65 2.65 -5.76
C PHE A 64 3.40 2.96 -4.29
N LEU A 65 4.45 3.28 -3.52
CA LEU A 65 4.31 3.65 -2.11
C LEU A 65 3.44 4.90 -1.91
N GLU A 66 3.64 5.92 -2.75
CA GLU A 66 2.86 7.17 -2.77
C GLU A 66 1.39 6.92 -3.11
N ASN A 67 1.13 6.13 -4.14
CA ASN A 67 -0.24 5.76 -4.51
C ASN A 67 -0.92 4.90 -3.44
N LEU A 68 -0.17 4.07 -2.72
CA LEU A 68 -0.70 3.28 -1.60
C LEU A 68 -1.19 4.20 -0.49
N SER A 69 -0.37 5.15 -0.08
CA SER A 69 -0.72 6.13 0.95
C SER A 69 -1.95 6.96 0.58
N GLN A 70 -2.08 7.36 -0.69
CA GLN A 70 -3.14 8.28 -1.12
C GLN A 70 -4.44 7.58 -1.49
N ASN A 71 -4.35 6.47 -2.22
CA ASN A 71 -5.49 5.85 -2.90
C ASN A 71 -5.96 4.55 -2.24
N PHE A 72 -5.18 3.95 -1.33
CA PHE A 72 -5.54 2.70 -0.67
C PHE A 72 -6.32 2.94 0.64
N ASN A 73 -7.41 3.69 0.53
CA ASN A 73 -8.30 4.00 1.65
C ASN A 73 -9.73 3.57 1.32
N SER A 74 -10.30 2.72 2.18
CA SER A 74 -11.64 2.15 2.07
C SER A 74 -12.27 2.08 3.47
N GLY A 75 -13.56 1.81 3.55
CA GLY A 75 -14.24 1.68 4.85
C GLY A 75 -13.65 0.61 5.78
N TYR A 76 -12.89 -0.35 5.24
CA TYR A 76 -12.33 -1.49 6.00
C TYR A 76 -10.80 -1.53 6.02
N PHE A 77 -10.12 -0.96 5.02
CA PHE A 77 -8.66 -0.90 4.93
C PHE A 77 -8.20 0.52 4.72
N ASN A 78 -7.22 0.97 5.49
CA ASN A 78 -6.63 2.30 5.36
C ASN A 78 -5.11 2.21 5.34
N ALA A 79 -4.48 2.93 4.42
CA ALA A 79 -3.05 3.10 4.38
C ALA A 79 -2.65 4.36 5.17
N THR A 80 -1.47 4.34 5.79
CA THR A 80 -0.89 5.54 6.39
C THR A 80 -0.29 6.45 5.33
N ASP A 81 0.02 7.67 5.74
CA ASP A 81 1.06 8.46 5.09
C ASP A 81 2.39 7.69 5.03
N ILE A 82 3.26 8.12 4.12
CA ILE A 82 4.63 7.59 4.03
C ILE A 82 5.38 7.98 5.30
N ILE A 83 5.88 6.97 6.00
CA ILE A 83 6.74 7.13 7.17
C ILE A 83 8.19 7.08 6.69
N GLU A 84 8.94 8.14 6.91
CA GLU A 84 10.39 8.21 6.65
C GLU A 84 11.17 8.06 7.96
N GLU A 85 12.03 7.03 8.03
CA GLU A 85 12.97 6.78 9.15
C GLU A 85 14.44 6.78 8.72
#